data_AF-H5WJ30-F1
#
_entry.id   AF-H5WJ30-F1
#
_cell.length_a   1.000
_cell.length_b   1.000
_cell.length_c   1.000
_cell.angle_alpha   90.00
_cell.angle_beta   90.00
_cell.angle_gamma   90.00
#
_symmetry.space_group_name_H-M   'P 1'
#
loop_
_entity.id
_entity.type
_entity.pdbx_description
1 polymer ?
#
loop_
_entity_poly.entity_id
_entity_poly.type
_entity_poly.pdbx_seq_one_letter_code
_entity_poly.pdbx_strand_id
1 'polypeptide(L)'
;MIQSIVFVHGTGVRSWSYRVTADKVQAALRARGFKGHFEPCLWGDKHGAGLSHQGRSIPQFSGVQATTPDDRAWQALWSLLAADPLFELRELAGGSPAQTLLPPAAQQALQAFPALLRSLSSDAVVLAKSRGLLGAALLAEALNAVADSDALALATKASPGVNTGLRQAAARAVVAQAQRLRADPARQQGGDGDSAPLPQAQRDELVNALVDALGGVEMGAVADWVKKRLIGLGARWATDLAQRHRDVLYNGAYPAAGDILLYQKDGSAIRDEIAQHVAACAGPVAIIAHSLGGIACVDLLVERALPAVQLLVTVGSQAPLLYEMGALRQLTLNQPLPAHFVPHWLNVFDPDDLLSYQAAPVFAPPVPGGTVRDLQVQSGQPFPMSHSAYWESDLLWNTVAPLL
;
A
#
# COMPACT_ATOMS: atom_id res chain seq x y z
N MET A 1 30.49 -22.20 3.96
CA MET A 1 29.55 -21.49 4.87
C MET A 1 29.63 -20.02 4.55
N ILE A 2 28.47 -19.42 4.34
CA ILE A 2 28.26 -18.01 4.07
C ILE A 2 28.71 -17.20 5.28
N GLN A 3 29.51 -16.16 5.04
CA GLN A 3 30.02 -15.26 6.06
C GLN A 3 29.33 -13.91 6.04
N SER A 4 28.76 -13.52 4.90
CA SER A 4 28.08 -12.25 4.72
C SER A 4 26.79 -12.42 3.91
N ILE A 5 25.76 -11.64 4.25
CA ILE A 5 24.50 -11.58 3.50
C ILE A 5 24.30 -10.16 3.02
N VAL A 6 24.13 -9.96 1.71
CA VAL A 6 23.70 -8.68 1.14
C VAL A 6 22.18 -8.72 0.93
N PHE A 7 21.45 -7.79 1.56
CA PHE A 7 20.01 -7.66 1.39
C PHE A 7 19.63 -6.53 0.44
N VAL A 8 19.01 -6.89 -0.69
CA VAL A 8 18.65 -5.98 -1.78
C VAL A 8 17.12 -5.88 -1.89
N HIS A 9 16.59 -4.66 -1.78
CA HIS A 9 15.15 -4.40 -1.81
C HIS A 9 14.58 -4.17 -3.23
N GLY A 10 13.25 -4.17 -3.33
CA GLY A 10 12.48 -3.87 -4.55
C GLY A 10 12.21 -2.38 -4.82
N THR A 11 11.24 -2.08 -5.68
CA THR A 11 10.93 -0.71 -6.13
C THR A 11 10.22 0.14 -5.08
N GLY A 12 10.35 1.46 -5.18
CA GLY A 12 9.62 2.44 -4.36
C GLY A 12 9.95 2.39 -2.86
N VAL A 13 10.90 1.53 -2.45
CA VAL A 13 11.39 1.44 -1.08
C VAL A 13 12.46 2.50 -0.89
N ARG A 14 12.34 3.25 0.21
CA ARG A 14 13.24 4.33 0.61
C ARG A 14 13.57 4.18 2.10
N SER A 15 14.58 4.91 2.57
CA SER A 15 15.17 4.82 3.93
C SER A 15 14.33 4.16 5.03
N TRP A 16 13.16 4.70 5.40
CA TRP A 16 12.38 4.16 6.52
C TRP A 16 11.75 2.79 6.23
N SER A 17 11.04 2.63 5.10
CA SER A 17 10.39 1.35 4.75
C SER A 17 11.41 0.25 4.47
N TYR A 18 12.58 0.64 3.95
CA TYR A 18 13.71 -0.26 3.80
C TYR A 18 14.17 -0.81 5.15
N ARG A 19 14.46 0.07 6.12
CA ARG A 19 14.98 -0.31 7.45
C ARG A 19 14.05 -1.29 8.16
N VAL A 20 12.74 -1.02 8.15
CA VAL A 20 11.75 -1.93 8.75
C VAL A 20 11.84 -3.33 8.16
N THR A 21 11.99 -3.45 6.84
CA THR A 21 12.10 -4.75 6.17
C THR A 21 13.45 -5.41 6.45
N ALA A 22 14.54 -4.65 6.34
CA ALA A 22 15.90 -5.14 6.61
C ALA A 22 16.05 -5.64 8.05
N ASP A 23 15.48 -4.94 9.03
CA ASP A 23 15.48 -5.34 10.44
C ASP A 23 14.70 -6.65 10.64
N LYS A 24 13.54 -6.81 9.99
CA LYS A 24 12.77 -8.07 10.01
C LYS A 24 13.59 -9.24 9.45
N VAL A 25 14.22 -9.05 8.29
CA VAL A 25 15.07 -10.05 7.65
C VAL A 25 16.25 -10.42 8.55
N GLN A 26 16.95 -9.41 9.09
CA GLN A 26 18.09 -9.63 9.98
C GLN A 26 17.68 -10.37 11.26
N ALA A 27 16.54 -10.01 11.86
CA ALA A 27 16.00 -10.68 13.02
C ALA A 27 15.67 -12.16 12.74
N ALA A 28 15.03 -12.45 11.61
CA ALA A 28 14.69 -13.82 11.21
C ALA A 28 15.93 -14.70 10.98
N LEU A 29 16.98 -14.12 10.39
CA LEU A 29 18.28 -14.78 10.18
C LEU A 29 18.98 -15.07 11.52
N ARG A 30 19.04 -14.09 12.42
CA ARG A 30 19.65 -14.25 13.75
C ARG A 30 18.91 -15.27 14.61
N ALA A 31 17.58 -15.29 14.55
CA ALA A 31 16.75 -16.27 15.25
C ALA A 31 17.06 -17.73 14.82
N ARG A 32 17.61 -17.91 13.61
CA ARG A 32 18.03 -19.21 13.05
C ARG A 32 19.53 -19.45 13.11
N GLY A 33 20.24 -18.65 13.92
CA GLY A 33 21.63 -18.89 14.26
C GLY A 33 22.64 -18.33 13.26
N PHE A 34 22.24 -17.51 12.28
CA PHE A 34 23.20 -16.81 11.44
C PHE A 34 24.00 -15.78 12.27
N LYS A 35 25.33 -15.92 12.27
CA LYS A 35 26.28 -15.08 13.03
C LYS A 35 27.17 -14.21 12.15
N GLY A 36 27.01 -14.29 10.83
CA GLY A 36 27.81 -13.54 9.87
C GLY A 36 27.40 -12.06 9.77
N HIS A 37 28.06 -11.36 8.85
CA HIS A 37 27.76 -9.96 8.54
C HIS A 37 26.45 -9.85 7.76
N PHE A 38 25.66 -8.82 8.06
CA PHE A 38 24.45 -8.50 7.31
C PHE A 38 24.60 -7.10 6.73
N GLU A 39 24.70 -7.03 5.41
CA GLU A 39 24.99 -5.85 4.63
C GLU A 39 23.71 -5.33 3.94
N PRO A 40 23.12 -4.24 4.43
CA PRO A 40 21.97 -3.63 3.79
C PRO A 40 22.36 -2.86 2.52
N CYS A 41 21.80 -3.22 1.36
CA CYS A 41 21.93 -2.47 0.10
C CYS A 41 20.68 -1.60 -0.16
N LEU A 42 20.72 -0.33 0.28
CA LEU A 42 19.67 0.69 0.07
C LEU A 42 19.93 1.50 -1.21
N TRP A 43 19.78 0.86 -2.38
CA TRP A 43 20.04 1.51 -3.67
C TRP A 43 18.99 2.59 -4.01
N GLY A 44 17.77 2.46 -3.50
CA GLY A 44 16.62 3.29 -3.88
C GLY A 44 16.76 4.78 -3.56
N ASP A 45 17.50 5.15 -2.53
CA ASP A 45 17.69 6.55 -2.13
C ASP A 45 18.64 7.30 -3.08
N LYS A 46 19.64 6.59 -3.64
CA LYS A 46 20.69 7.18 -4.48
C LYS A 46 20.40 7.04 -5.98
N HIS A 47 19.88 5.88 -6.38
CA HIS A 47 19.71 5.50 -7.79
C HIS A 47 18.25 5.29 -8.21
N GLY A 48 17.33 5.34 -7.25
CA GLY A 48 15.90 5.25 -7.54
C GLY A 48 15.36 6.49 -8.25
N ALA A 49 14.16 6.36 -8.81
CA ALA A 49 13.43 7.41 -9.46
C ALA A 49 13.19 8.59 -8.52
N GLY A 50 13.51 9.77 -9.05
CA GLY A 50 13.22 11.07 -8.50
C GLY A 50 12.70 12.00 -9.58
N LEU A 51 11.99 13.05 -9.17
CA LEU A 51 11.52 14.09 -10.09
C LEU A 51 12.61 15.17 -10.24
N SER A 52 13.56 14.97 -11.16
CA SER A 52 14.71 15.89 -11.36
C SER A 52 14.30 17.33 -11.70
N HIS A 53 13.12 17.51 -12.29
CA HIS A 53 12.53 18.82 -12.57
C HIS A 53 11.42 19.18 -11.58
N GLN A 54 11.45 18.64 -10.36
CA GLN A 54 10.50 18.93 -9.27
C GLN A 54 9.03 18.76 -9.71
N GLY A 55 8.77 17.81 -10.59
CA GLY A 55 7.42 17.53 -11.11
C GLY A 55 6.85 18.62 -12.04
N ARG A 56 7.67 19.52 -12.62
CA ARG A 56 7.22 20.53 -13.59
C ARG A 56 6.49 19.94 -14.82
N SER A 57 6.75 18.69 -15.16
CA SER A 57 6.05 17.96 -16.23
C SER A 57 4.65 17.50 -15.81
N ILE A 58 4.30 17.61 -14.54
CA ILE A 58 3.02 17.19 -13.96
C ILE A 58 2.16 18.45 -13.79
N PRO A 59 1.08 18.62 -14.56
CA PRO A 59 0.21 19.78 -14.45
C PRO A 59 -0.32 19.98 -13.02
N GLN A 60 -0.22 21.20 -12.48
CA GLN A 60 -0.72 21.55 -11.14
C GLN A 60 -0.07 20.76 -9.99
N PHE A 61 1.16 20.26 -10.16
CA PHE A 61 1.89 19.55 -9.10
C PHE A 61 2.46 20.50 -8.04
N SER A 62 2.12 20.27 -6.77
CA SER A 62 2.50 21.09 -5.62
C SER A 62 3.63 20.48 -4.75
N GLY A 63 4.03 19.22 -4.99
CA GLY A 63 5.21 18.61 -4.36
C GLY A 63 4.97 17.26 -3.66
N VAL A 64 6.05 16.67 -3.12
CA VAL A 64 6.04 15.37 -2.43
C VAL A 64 5.75 15.52 -0.93
N GLN A 65 4.66 14.91 -0.43
CA GLN A 65 4.42 14.71 1.01
C GLN A 65 4.64 13.23 1.37
N ALA A 66 5.40 12.93 2.42
CA ALA A 66 5.77 11.57 2.82
C ALA A 66 4.78 10.97 3.83
N THR A 67 4.01 9.93 3.45
CA THR A 67 3.12 9.17 4.35
C THR A 67 3.08 7.66 4.01
N THR A 68 2.72 6.79 4.98
CA THR A 68 2.77 5.31 4.87
C THR A 68 1.60 4.75 4.01
N PRO A 69 1.63 3.51 3.48
CA PRO A 69 0.58 2.98 2.59
C PRO A 69 -0.85 2.99 3.17
N ASP A 70 -1.05 2.57 4.41
CA ASP A 70 -2.37 2.55 5.05
C ASP A 70 -2.84 3.96 5.44
N ASP A 71 -1.91 4.84 5.86
CA ASP A 71 -2.19 6.26 6.09
C ASP A 71 -2.52 7.00 4.78
N ARG A 72 -1.91 6.60 3.65
CA ARG A 72 -2.12 7.21 2.32
C ARG A 72 -3.53 6.98 1.80
N ALA A 73 -4.07 5.77 1.92
CA ALA A 73 -5.44 5.47 1.51
C ALA A 73 -6.45 6.24 2.38
N TRP A 74 -6.22 6.30 3.69
CA TRP A 74 -7.05 7.07 4.61
C TRP A 74 -6.97 8.57 4.39
N GLN A 75 -5.79 9.12 4.13
CA GLN A 75 -5.60 10.53 3.79
C GLN A 75 -6.23 10.90 2.45
N ALA A 76 -6.16 10.02 1.45
CA ALA A 76 -6.81 10.22 0.16
C ALA A 76 -8.33 10.29 0.31
N LEU A 77 -8.93 9.38 1.09
CA LEU A 77 -10.36 9.41 1.39
C LEU A 77 -10.77 10.73 2.09
N TRP A 78 -10.01 11.18 3.08
CA TRP A 78 -10.34 12.44 3.76
C TRP A 78 -10.12 13.69 2.91
N SER A 79 -9.15 13.66 1.97
CA SER A 79 -8.99 14.73 0.98
C SER A 79 -10.19 14.80 0.05
N LEU A 80 -10.74 13.66 -0.34
CA LEU A 80 -11.96 13.56 -1.14
C LEU A 80 -13.19 14.06 -0.38
N LEU A 81 -13.37 13.60 0.86
CA LEU A 81 -14.47 14.02 1.72
C LEU A 81 -14.43 15.53 2.02
N ALA A 82 -13.25 16.13 2.12
CA ALA A 82 -13.11 17.58 2.27
C ALA A 82 -13.68 18.35 1.06
N ALA A 83 -13.56 17.81 -0.16
CA ALA A 83 -14.14 18.38 -1.37
C ALA A 83 -15.63 18.02 -1.55
N ASP A 84 -16.00 16.79 -1.21
CA ASP A 84 -17.35 16.24 -1.37
C ASP A 84 -17.74 15.37 -0.16
N PRO A 85 -18.32 15.98 0.88
CA PRO A 85 -18.67 15.27 2.11
C PRO A 85 -19.63 14.10 1.93
N LEU A 86 -20.43 14.09 0.86
CA LEU A 86 -21.47 13.08 0.63
C LEU A 86 -21.02 11.93 -0.28
N PHE A 87 -19.75 11.92 -0.67
CA PHE A 87 -19.19 10.96 -1.63
C PHE A 87 -19.50 9.49 -1.27
N GLU A 88 -19.15 9.05 -0.05
CA GLU A 88 -19.32 7.64 0.35
C GLU A 88 -20.80 7.20 0.36
N LEU A 89 -21.73 8.13 0.64
CA LEU A 89 -23.16 7.86 0.58
C LEU A 89 -23.64 7.64 -0.86
N ARG A 90 -23.13 8.39 -1.83
CA ARG A 90 -23.46 8.15 -3.26
C ARG A 90 -22.90 6.81 -3.76
N GLU A 91 -21.74 6.38 -3.25
CA GLU A 91 -21.18 5.07 -3.59
C GLU A 91 -21.94 3.90 -2.98
N LEU A 92 -22.50 4.10 -1.78
CA LEU A 92 -23.46 3.16 -1.19
C LEU A 92 -24.73 3.07 -2.03
N ALA A 93 -25.23 4.20 -2.54
CA ALA A 93 -26.40 4.25 -3.41
C ALA A 93 -26.20 3.56 -4.77
N GLY A 94 -24.98 3.58 -5.32
CA GLY A 94 -24.65 2.99 -6.63
C GLY A 94 -24.44 1.46 -6.63
N GLY A 95 -24.46 0.81 -5.47
CA GLY A 95 -24.46 -0.66 -5.40
C GLY A 95 -25.75 -1.24 -5.98
N SER A 96 -25.67 -2.37 -6.69
CA SER A 96 -26.86 -3.05 -7.23
C SER A 96 -27.93 -3.17 -6.15
N PRO A 97 -29.17 -2.73 -6.41
CA PRO A 97 -30.22 -2.80 -5.41
C PRO A 97 -30.39 -4.26 -5.01
N ALA A 98 -30.23 -4.55 -3.72
CA ALA A 98 -30.61 -5.85 -3.19
C ALA A 98 -32.12 -5.99 -3.46
N GLN A 99 -32.51 -6.78 -4.46
CA GLN A 99 -33.89 -7.19 -4.70
C GLN A 99 -34.31 -8.21 -3.63
N THR A 100 -34.15 -7.84 -2.38
CA THR A 100 -34.49 -8.66 -1.23
C THR A 100 -35.57 -7.92 -0.49
N LEU A 101 -36.75 -8.53 -0.36
CA LEU A 101 -37.81 -8.03 0.51
C LEU A 101 -37.23 -7.88 1.92
N LEU A 102 -37.06 -6.63 2.37
CA LEU A 102 -36.53 -6.35 3.70
C LEU A 102 -37.60 -6.66 4.76
N PRO A 103 -37.20 -7.23 5.91
CA PRO A 103 -38.10 -7.33 7.06
C PRO A 103 -38.64 -5.94 7.46
N PRO A 104 -39.90 -5.82 7.93
CA PRO A 104 -40.49 -4.54 8.33
C PRO A 104 -39.65 -3.75 9.33
N ALA A 105 -39.00 -4.43 10.28
CA ALA A 105 -38.11 -3.81 11.26
C ALA A 105 -36.86 -3.16 10.61
N ALA A 106 -36.26 -3.80 9.60
CA ALA A 106 -35.12 -3.25 8.87
C ALA A 106 -35.53 -2.04 8.03
N GLN A 107 -36.71 -2.10 7.41
CA GLN A 107 -37.28 -0.99 6.64
C GLN A 107 -37.59 0.22 7.54
N GLN A 108 -38.18 -0.02 8.72
CA GLN A 108 -38.46 1.03 9.71
C GLN A 108 -37.17 1.66 10.24
N ALA A 109 -36.13 0.86 10.52
CA ALA A 109 -34.83 1.37 10.97
C ALA A 109 -34.16 2.26 9.90
N LEU A 110 -34.23 1.86 8.62
CA LEU A 110 -33.75 2.67 7.50
C LEU A 110 -34.53 3.98 7.35
N GLN A 111 -35.86 3.95 7.47
CA GLN A 111 -36.70 5.16 7.43
C GLN A 111 -36.45 6.12 8.61
N ALA A 112 -36.15 5.57 9.79
CA ALA A 112 -35.83 6.36 10.97
C ALA A 112 -34.40 6.89 10.98
N PHE A 113 -33.49 6.38 10.14
CA PHE A 113 -32.07 6.68 10.19
C PHE A 113 -31.72 8.18 10.04
N PRO A 114 -32.34 8.97 9.13
CA PRO A 114 -32.10 10.41 9.07
C PRO A 114 -32.54 11.15 10.34
N ALA A 115 -33.63 10.72 10.98
CA ALA A 115 -34.09 11.30 12.24
C ALA A 115 -33.14 10.95 13.40
N LEU A 116 -32.65 9.71 13.43
CA LEU A 116 -31.61 9.28 14.36
C LEU A 116 -30.35 10.12 14.19
N LEU A 117 -29.87 10.34 12.96
CA LEU A 117 -28.71 11.17 12.69
C LEU A 117 -28.89 12.60 13.25
N ARG A 118 -30.05 13.24 13.03
CA ARG A 118 -30.34 14.58 13.59
C ARG A 118 -30.33 14.62 15.12
N SER A 119 -30.80 13.55 15.77
CA SER A 119 -30.85 13.46 17.24
C SER A 119 -29.47 13.49 17.90
N LEU A 120 -28.40 13.15 17.17
CA LEU A 120 -27.02 13.20 17.66
C LEU A 120 -26.54 14.62 18.00
N SER A 121 -27.27 15.65 17.54
CA SER A 121 -27.05 17.04 17.97
C SER A 121 -27.28 17.25 19.47
N SER A 122 -27.98 16.33 20.13
CA SER A 122 -28.25 16.34 21.58
C SER A 122 -27.55 15.21 22.33
N ASP A 123 -26.75 14.39 21.65
CA ASP A 123 -26.04 13.27 22.30
C ASP A 123 -24.88 13.81 23.16
N ALA A 124 -24.85 13.41 24.43
CA ALA A 124 -23.90 13.95 25.40
C ALA A 124 -22.43 13.59 25.07
N VAL A 125 -22.17 12.42 24.49
CA VAL A 125 -20.82 11.96 24.14
C VAL A 125 -20.36 12.67 22.86
N VAL A 126 -21.21 12.72 21.84
CA VAL A 126 -20.92 13.43 20.58
C VAL A 126 -20.70 14.93 20.86
N LEU A 127 -21.53 15.55 21.70
CA LEU A 127 -21.36 16.95 22.11
C LEU A 127 -20.08 17.17 22.92
N ALA A 128 -19.73 16.25 23.83
CA ALA A 128 -18.48 16.36 24.59
C ALA A 128 -17.25 16.30 23.67
N LYS A 129 -17.27 15.40 22.67
CA LYS A 129 -16.19 15.27 21.67
C LYS A 129 -16.17 16.44 20.68
N SER A 130 -17.30 17.07 20.39
CA SER A 130 -17.36 18.20 19.46
C SER A 130 -16.97 19.54 20.08
N ARG A 131 -17.24 19.81 21.37
CA ARG A 131 -17.04 21.14 22.01
C ARG A 131 -15.67 21.80 21.79
N GLY A 132 -14.59 21.02 21.71
CA GLY A 132 -13.23 21.54 21.46
C GLY A 132 -12.83 21.62 19.99
N LEU A 133 -13.70 21.20 19.07
CA LEU A 133 -13.41 20.93 17.65
C LEU A 133 -14.38 21.67 16.71
N LEU A 134 -15.67 21.59 17.03
CA LEU A 134 -16.82 22.06 16.28
C LEU A 134 -17.86 22.60 17.28
N GLY A 135 -18.29 23.86 17.14
CA GLY A 135 -19.38 24.39 17.96
C GLY A 135 -20.66 23.57 17.79
N ALA A 136 -21.49 23.47 18.85
CA ALA A 136 -22.72 22.67 18.84
C ALA A 136 -23.67 23.04 17.68
N ALA A 137 -23.76 24.33 17.35
CA ALA A 137 -24.56 24.82 16.22
C ALA A 137 -24.05 24.29 14.87
N LEU A 138 -22.73 24.27 14.67
CA LEU A 138 -22.11 23.83 13.42
C LEU A 138 -22.18 22.31 13.25
N LEU A 139 -22.06 21.56 14.35
CA LEU A 139 -22.34 20.12 14.34
C LEU A 139 -23.81 19.84 13.98
N ALA A 140 -24.77 20.56 14.58
CA ALA A 140 -26.19 20.39 14.28
C ALA A 140 -26.50 20.72 12.80
N GLU A 141 -25.90 21.78 12.26
CA GLU A 141 -26.04 22.14 10.85
C GLU A 141 -25.49 21.05 9.92
N ALA A 142 -24.31 20.49 10.22
CA ALA A 142 -23.73 19.40 9.44
C ALA A 142 -24.59 18.12 9.50
N LEU A 143 -25.11 17.77 10.68
CA LEU A 143 -26.03 16.63 10.86
C LEU A 143 -27.29 16.79 10.01
N ASN A 144 -27.90 17.98 10.01
CA ASN A 144 -29.07 18.28 9.20
C ASN A 144 -28.75 18.21 7.70
N ALA A 145 -27.65 18.84 7.26
CA ALA A 145 -27.25 18.84 5.86
C ALA A 145 -27.03 17.43 5.29
N VAL A 146 -26.43 16.53 6.08
CA VAL A 146 -26.26 15.12 5.67
C VAL A 146 -27.61 14.38 5.72
N ALA A 147 -28.42 14.60 6.76
CA ALA A 147 -29.73 13.97 6.92
C ALA A 147 -30.73 14.36 5.81
N ASP A 148 -30.63 15.57 5.28
CA ASP A 148 -31.48 16.10 4.21
C ASP A 148 -30.96 15.75 2.80
N SER A 149 -29.80 15.11 2.69
CA SER A 149 -29.17 14.87 1.39
C SER A 149 -29.83 13.74 0.60
N ASP A 150 -29.96 13.95 -0.72
CA ASP A 150 -30.37 12.89 -1.66
C ASP A 150 -29.41 11.69 -1.60
N ALA A 151 -28.12 11.96 -1.33
CA ALA A 151 -27.10 10.93 -1.19
C ALA A 151 -27.43 9.96 -0.04
N LEU A 152 -27.81 10.47 1.14
CA LEU A 152 -28.23 9.63 2.25
C LEU A 152 -29.53 8.89 1.92
N ALA A 153 -30.51 9.57 1.34
CA ALA A 153 -31.79 8.97 0.97
C ALA A 153 -31.63 7.80 -0.01
N LEU A 154 -30.76 7.94 -1.00
CA LEU A 154 -30.45 6.88 -1.96
C LEU A 154 -29.61 5.76 -1.33
N ALA A 155 -28.63 6.09 -0.48
CA ALA A 155 -27.83 5.10 0.25
C ALA A 155 -28.70 4.20 1.14
N THR A 156 -29.62 4.81 1.88
CA THR A 156 -30.59 4.12 2.73
C THR A 156 -31.51 3.21 1.90
N LYS A 157 -31.93 3.63 0.70
CA LYS A 157 -32.74 2.79 -0.21
C LYS A 157 -31.97 1.60 -0.78
N ALA A 158 -30.67 1.77 -1.03
CA ALA A 158 -29.82 0.71 -1.60
C ALA A 158 -29.29 -0.27 -0.53
N SER A 159 -29.33 0.10 0.75
CA SER A 159 -28.76 -0.69 1.84
C SER A 159 -29.72 -1.81 2.31
N PRO A 160 -29.22 -3.02 2.62
CA PRO A 160 -30.03 -4.12 3.15
C PRO A 160 -30.45 -3.93 4.63
N GLY A 161 -30.22 -2.75 5.21
CA GLY A 161 -30.44 -2.42 6.62
C GLY A 161 -29.47 -1.32 7.09
N VAL A 162 -29.65 -0.84 8.33
CA VAL A 162 -28.68 0.07 8.96
C VAL A 162 -27.48 -0.74 9.43
N ASN A 163 -26.50 -0.93 8.54
CA ASN A 163 -25.26 -1.69 8.78
C ASN A 163 -24.07 -0.79 9.10
N THR A 164 -22.94 -1.39 9.48
CA THR A 164 -21.67 -0.70 9.77
C THR A 164 -21.25 0.26 8.66
N GLY A 165 -21.37 -0.12 7.39
CA GLY A 165 -20.96 0.71 6.25
C GLY A 165 -21.77 2.00 6.14
N LEU A 166 -23.09 1.92 6.29
CA LEU A 166 -23.97 3.10 6.28
C LEU A 166 -23.70 4.04 7.46
N ARG A 167 -23.50 3.49 8.68
CA ARG A 167 -23.18 4.28 9.88
C ARG A 167 -21.85 5.03 9.72
N GLN A 168 -20.82 4.33 9.24
CA GLN A 168 -19.49 4.89 9.03
C GLN A 168 -19.46 5.96 7.95
N ALA A 169 -20.11 5.73 6.80
CA ALA A 169 -20.21 6.71 5.72
C ALA A 169 -20.98 7.96 6.17
N ALA A 170 -22.09 7.79 6.91
CA ALA A 170 -22.85 8.92 7.45
C ALA A 170 -22.03 9.72 8.48
N ALA A 171 -21.32 9.05 9.40
CA ALA A 171 -20.47 9.70 10.39
C ALA A 171 -19.33 10.52 9.75
N ARG A 172 -18.62 9.94 8.77
CA ARG A 172 -17.56 10.66 8.03
C ARG A 172 -18.11 11.82 7.22
N ALA A 173 -19.27 11.64 6.58
CA ALA A 173 -19.94 12.71 5.85
C ALA A 173 -20.29 13.90 6.74
N VAL A 174 -20.77 13.65 7.97
CA VAL A 174 -21.08 14.70 8.94
C VAL A 174 -19.83 15.47 9.33
N VAL A 175 -18.74 14.78 9.68
CA VAL A 175 -17.49 15.44 10.09
C VAL A 175 -16.89 16.24 8.94
N ALA A 176 -16.88 15.69 7.73
CA ALA A 176 -16.39 16.39 6.54
C ALA A 176 -17.26 17.60 6.18
N GLN A 177 -18.58 17.48 6.29
CA GLN A 177 -19.52 18.58 6.06
C GLN A 177 -19.33 19.69 7.09
N ALA A 178 -19.11 19.34 8.36
CA ALA A 178 -18.81 20.30 9.40
C ALA A 178 -17.51 21.06 9.13
N GLN A 179 -16.44 20.36 8.73
CA GLN A 179 -15.18 21.01 8.34
C GLN A 179 -15.36 21.96 7.16
N ARG A 180 -16.14 21.57 6.15
CA ARG A 180 -16.45 22.42 5.00
C ARG A 180 -17.24 23.67 5.39
N LEU A 181 -18.25 23.54 6.25
CA LEU A 181 -19.04 24.67 6.75
C LEU A 181 -18.17 25.65 7.55
N ARG A 182 -17.21 25.13 8.33
CA ARG A 182 -16.25 25.93 9.10
C ARG A 182 -15.23 26.66 8.23
N ALA A 183 -14.83 26.06 7.10
CA ALA A 183 -13.90 26.64 6.14
C ALA A 183 -14.54 27.65 5.17
N ASP A 184 -15.88 27.80 5.19
CA ASP A 184 -16.62 28.68 4.28
C ASP A 184 -16.27 30.17 4.53
N PRO A 185 -15.65 30.87 3.55
CA PRO A 185 -15.25 32.27 3.69
C PRO A 185 -16.42 33.20 3.98
N ALA A 186 -17.63 32.86 3.54
CA ALA A 186 -18.83 33.65 3.80
C ALA A 186 -19.22 33.68 5.29
N ARG A 187 -18.78 32.67 6.08
CA ARG A 187 -19.01 32.59 7.52
C ARG A 187 -17.90 33.20 8.37
N GLN A 188 -16.78 33.61 7.77
CA GLN A 188 -15.61 34.15 8.48
C GLN A 188 -15.63 35.67 8.66
N GLN A 189 -16.74 36.35 8.37
CA GLN A 189 -16.88 37.77 8.67
C GLN A 189 -17.03 38.00 10.18
N GLY A 190 -15.91 38.14 10.91
CA GLY A 190 -15.95 38.62 12.30
C GLY A 190 -14.86 38.24 13.31
N GLY A 191 -13.79 37.52 12.95
CA GLY A 191 -12.68 37.27 13.88
C GLY A 191 -11.72 36.18 13.44
N ASP A 192 -10.58 36.07 14.15
CA ASP A 192 -9.48 35.10 14.00
C ASP A 192 -9.91 33.62 14.19
N GLY A 193 -10.92 33.18 13.43
CA GLY A 193 -11.41 31.81 13.44
C GLY A 193 -10.41 30.90 12.74
N ASP A 194 -9.83 29.95 13.48
CA ASP A 194 -8.90 28.97 12.96
C ASP A 194 -9.55 28.10 11.86
N SER A 195 -9.20 28.38 10.61
CA SER A 195 -9.66 27.66 9.42
C SER A 195 -8.93 26.34 9.20
N ALA A 196 -8.03 25.94 10.11
CA ALA A 196 -7.27 24.71 9.97
C ALA A 196 -8.19 23.47 9.97
N PRO A 197 -7.91 22.45 9.15
CA PRO A 197 -8.57 21.15 9.27
C PRO A 197 -8.47 20.60 10.70
N LEU A 198 -9.44 19.79 11.11
CA LEU A 198 -9.34 19.11 12.41
C LEU A 198 -8.12 18.18 12.42
N PRO A 199 -7.31 18.19 13.48
CA PRO A 199 -6.26 17.20 13.68
C PRO A 199 -6.79 15.78 13.56
N GLN A 200 -6.02 14.90 12.91
CA GLN A 200 -6.41 13.53 12.57
C GLN A 200 -6.99 12.75 13.75
N ALA A 201 -6.30 12.72 14.88
CA ALA A 201 -6.74 11.99 16.07
C ALA A 201 -8.12 12.45 16.57
N GLN A 202 -8.35 13.76 16.59
CA GLN A 202 -9.58 14.37 17.09
C GLN A 202 -10.75 14.17 16.10
N ARG A 203 -10.47 14.24 14.80
CA ARG A 203 -11.41 13.91 13.73
C ARG A 203 -11.86 12.46 13.84
N ASP A 204 -10.92 11.54 14.00
CA ASP A 204 -11.20 10.10 14.05
C ASP A 204 -11.95 9.73 15.34
N GLU A 205 -11.62 10.36 16.48
CA GLU A 205 -12.40 10.24 17.72
C GLU A 205 -13.86 10.69 17.56
N LEU A 206 -14.09 11.81 16.85
CA LEU A 206 -15.46 12.30 16.62
C LEU A 206 -16.24 11.37 15.67
N VAL A 207 -15.58 10.85 14.63
CA VAL A 207 -16.19 9.83 13.75
C VAL A 207 -16.57 8.59 14.55
N ASN A 208 -15.69 8.10 15.42
CA ASN A 208 -15.98 6.93 16.25
C ASN A 208 -17.16 7.18 17.20
N ALA A 209 -17.20 8.35 17.86
CA ALA A 209 -18.32 8.72 18.72
C ALA A 209 -19.67 8.76 17.96
N LEU A 210 -19.66 9.28 16.73
CA LEU A 210 -20.85 9.28 15.86
C LEU A 210 -21.24 7.85 15.45
N VAL A 211 -20.29 6.99 15.09
CA VAL A 211 -20.55 5.59 14.73
C VAL A 211 -21.14 4.82 15.92
N ASP A 212 -20.57 5.00 17.11
CA ASP A 212 -21.05 4.36 18.33
C ASP A 212 -22.49 4.79 18.66
N ALA A 213 -22.77 6.10 18.58
CA ALA A 213 -24.12 6.63 18.80
C ALA A 213 -25.14 6.18 17.74
N LEU A 214 -24.68 5.78 16.54
CA LEU A 214 -25.51 5.20 15.47
C LEU A 214 -25.71 3.68 15.60
N GLY A 215 -25.22 3.05 16.67
CA GLY A 215 -25.37 1.61 16.94
C GLY A 215 -24.08 0.80 16.80
N GLY A 216 -22.91 1.46 16.74
CA GLY A 216 -21.60 0.82 16.78
C GLY A 216 -21.25 0.00 15.54
N VAL A 217 -20.22 -0.84 15.68
CA VAL A 217 -19.71 -1.72 14.62
C VAL A 217 -20.04 -3.18 14.92
N GLU A 218 -20.47 -3.92 13.89
CA GLU A 218 -20.62 -5.38 13.96
C GLU A 218 -19.23 -6.06 14.03
N MET A 219 -19.10 -7.16 14.79
CA MET A 219 -17.84 -7.90 14.93
C MET A 219 -17.31 -8.35 13.55
N GLY A 220 -16.09 -7.92 13.19
CA GLY A 220 -15.38 -8.32 11.97
C GLY A 220 -15.50 -7.39 10.75
N ALA A 221 -16.21 -6.26 10.85
CA ALA A 221 -16.58 -5.45 9.67
C ALA A 221 -15.64 -4.25 9.32
N VAL A 222 -14.73 -3.85 10.22
CA VAL A 222 -14.04 -2.54 10.12
C VAL A 222 -13.01 -2.45 9.00
N ALA A 223 -12.13 -3.44 8.85
CA ALA A 223 -11.01 -3.36 7.90
C ALA A 223 -11.41 -3.81 6.49
N ASP A 224 -12.35 -4.76 6.41
CA ASP A 224 -12.65 -5.50 5.19
C ASP A 224 -13.57 -4.74 4.24
N TRP A 225 -14.55 -3.99 4.76
CA TRP A 225 -15.54 -3.29 3.94
C TRP A 225 -14.98 -2.04 3.26
N VAL A 226 -14.24 -1.21 4.01
CA VAL A 226 -13.58 0.00 3.51
C VAL A 226 -12.51 -0.34 2.47
N LYS A 227 -11.67 -1.37 2.72
CA LYS A 227 -10.66 -1.84 1.76
C LYS A 227 -11.30 -2.37 0.47
N LYS A 228 -12.36 -3.19 0.55
CA LYS A 228 -13.03 -3.78 -0.63
C LYS A 228 -13.68 -2.73 -1.54
N ARG A 229 -14.23 -1.64 -1.00
CA ARG A 229 -14.83 -0.56 -1.81
C ARG A 229 -13.76 0.39 -2.38
N LEU A 230 -12.72 0.74 -1.62
CA LEU A 230 -11.60 1.54 -2.13
C LEU A 230 -10.89 0.88 -3.34
N ILE A 231 -10.76 -0.44 -3.35
CA ILE A 231 -10.17 -1.20 -4.46
C ILE A 231 -11.13 -1.27 -5.66
N GLY A 232 -12.44 -1.52 -5.44
CA GLY A 232 -13.46 -1.61 -6.50
C GLY A 232 -13.77 -0.29 -7.21
N LEU A 233 -13.39 0.84 -6.62
CA LEU A 233 -13.60 2.19 -7.17
C LEU A 233 -12.44 2.70 -8.03
N GLY A 234 -11.30 1.99 -8.05
CA GLY A 234 -10.09 2.46 -8.73
C GLY A 234 -10.22 2.73 -10.24
N ALA A 235 -11.13 2.04 -10.96
CA ALA A 235 -11.16 2.10 -12.43
C ALA A 235 -11.98 3.27 -13.02
N ARG A 236 -13.06 3.71 -12.37
CA ARG A 236 -13.92 4.81 -12.86
C ARG A 236 -13.54 6.18 -12.30
N TRP A 237 -12.86 6.21 -11.15
CA TRP A 237 -12.48 7.40 -10.40
C TRP A 237 -11.06 7.90 -10.73
N ALA A 238 -10.30 7.12 -11.50
CA ALA A 238 -8.91 7.42 -11.88
C ALA A 238 -8.76 8.62 -12.81
N THR A 239 -9.80 9.15 -13.47
CA THR A 239 -9.59 10.17 -14.51
C THR A 239 -9.82 11.61 -14.00
N ASP A 240 -10.91 11.87 -13.27
CA ASP A 240 -11.25 13.22 -12.81
C ASP A 240 -10.56 13.61 -11.50
N LEU A 241 -10.37 12.64 -10.59
CA LEU A 241 -9.63 12.84 -9.35
C LEU A 241 -8.12 12.88 -9.60
N ALA A 242 -7.62 12.10 -10.56
CA ALA A 242 -6.22 12.18 -10.97
C ALA A 242 -5.88 13.50 -11.66
N GLN A 243 -6.83 14.19 -12.26
CA GLN A 243 -6.56 15.53 -12.79
C GLN A 243 -6.41 16.58 -11.67
N ARG A 244 -7.10 16.41 -10.54
CA ARG A 244 -7.22 17.40 -9.45
C ARG A 244 -6.34 17.12 -8.21
N HIS A 245 -5.84 15.88 -8.06
CA HIS A 245 -4.94 15.46 -6.98
C HIS A 245 -3.75 14.67 -7.52
N ARG A 246 -3.10 15.21 -8.57
CA ARG A 246 -1.90 14.62 -9.19
C ARG A 246 -0.80 14.38 -8.17
N ASP A 247 -0.66 15.26 -7.18
CA ASP A 247 0.33 15.14 -6.12
C ASP A 247 0.30 13.77 -5.44
N VAL A 248 -0.87 13.32 -4.97
CA VAL A 248 -1.00 12.07 -4.20
C VAL A 248 -0.73 10.82 -5.06
N LEU A 249 -1.17 10.83 -6.31
CA LEU A 249 -0.98 9.70 -7.24
C LEU A 249 0.46 9.59 -7.73
N TYR A 250 1.09 10.72 -8.09
CA TYR A 250 2.49 10.70 -8.48
C TYR A 250 3.36 10.38 -7.26
N ASN A 251 3.15 11.01 -6.09
CA ASN A 251 3.95 10.77 -4.87
C ASN A 251 3.96 9.31 -4.39
N GLY A 252 2.90 8.55 -4.64
CA GLY A 252 2.79 7.14 -4.24
C GLY A 252 3.22 6.13 -5.30
N ALA A 253 2.90 6.37 -6.59
CA ALA A 253 3.10 5.41 -7.67
C ALA A 253 4.31 5.71 -8.57
N TYR A 254 4.74 6.97 -8.67
CA TYR A 254 5.90 7.32 -9.52
C TYR A 254 7.18 6.63 -9.06
N PRO A 255 7.51 6.50 -7.76
CA PRO A 255 8.78 5.90 -7.38
C PRO A 255 8.85 4.43 -7.80
N ALA A 256 7.76 3.68 -7.62
CA ALA A 256 7.75 2.26 -7.96
C ALA A 256 7.77 2.02 -9.49
N ALA A 257 6.87 2.67 -10.24
CA ALA A 257 6.83 2.55 -11.69
C ALA A 257 8.07 3.20 -12.34
N GLY A 258 8.54 4.32 -11.78
CA GLY A 258 9.74 5.03 -12.21
C GLY A 258 11.01 4.22 -11.97
N ASP A 259 11.15 3.52 -10.84
CA ASP A 259 12.28 2.62 -10.57
C ASP A 259 12.33 1.51 -11.63
N ILE A 260 11.18 0.93 -12.00
CA ILE A 260 11.09 -0.08 -13.08
C ILE A 260 11.51 0.53 -14.43
N LEU A 261 10.96 1.70 -14.79
CA LEU A 261 11.28 2.36 -16.06
C LEU A 261 12.76 2.76 -16.15
N LEU A 262 13.32 3.29 -15.05
CA LEU A 262 14.75 3.64 -14.98
C LEU A 262 15.61 2.39 -15.09
N TYR A 263 15.28 1.33 -14.37
CA TYR A 263 16.03 0.09 -14.43
C TYR A 263 16.00 -0.53 -15.84
N GLN A 264 14.83 -0.58 -16.48
CA GLN A 264 14.69 -1.10 -17.84
C GLN A 264 15.37 -0.22 -18.89
N LYS A 265 15.41 1.11 -18.69
CA LYS A 265 16.19 2.03 -19.54
C LYS A 265 17.68 1.76 -19.39
N ASP A 266 18.18 1.84 -18.15
CA ASP A 266 19.58 1.62 -17.79
C ASP A 266 19.72 1.38 -16.28
N GLY A 267 19.72 0.12 -15.87
CA GLY A 267 19.92 -0.28 -14.48
C GLY A 267 21.38 -0.40 -14.03
N SER A 268 22.37 0.04 -14.83
CA SER A 268 23.80 -0.14 -14.53
C SER A 268 24.21 0.41 -13.16
N ALA A 269 23.78 1.64 -12.82
CA ALA A 269 24.10 2.26 -11.54
C ALA A 269 23.59 1.47 -10.33
N ILE A 270 22.40 0.85 -10.43
CA ILE A 270 21.85 -0.02 -9.38
C ILE A 270 22.70 -1.29 -9.24
N ARG A 271 23.09 -1.91 -10.37
CA ARG A 271 23.94 -3.10 -10.36
C ARG A 271 25.35 -2.81 -9.84
N ASP A 272 25.91 -1.65 -10.16
CA ASP A 272 27.20 -1.19 -9.62
C ASP A 272 27.15 -0.97 -8.11
N GLU A 273 26.06 -0.38 -7.59
CA GLU A 273 25.86 -0.23 -6.14
C GLU A 273 25.80 -1.60 -5.44
N ILE A 274 25.00 -2.53 -5.98
CA ILE A 274 24.92 -3.90 -5.43
C ILE A 274 26.30 -4.58 -5.46
N ALA A 275 27.05 -4.44 -6.56
CA ALA A 275 28.40 -4.99 -6.68
C ALA A 275 29.37 -4.39 -5.64
N GLN A 276 29.24 -3.09 -5.32
CA GLN A 276 30.03 -2.45 -4.27
C GLN A 276 29.71 -3.01 -2.89
N HIS A 277 28.44 -3.24 -2.55
CA HIS A 277 28.05 -3.88 -1.29
C HIS A 277 28.57 -5.32 -1.19
N VAL A 278 28.53 -6.09 -2.29
CA VAL A 278 29.13 -7.43 -2.35
C VAL A 278 30.64 -7.36 -2.14
N ALA A 279 31.35 -6.42 -2.77
CA ALA A 279 32.80 -6.26 -2.64
C ALA A 279 33.25 -5.81 -1.24
N ALA A 280 32.38 -5.10 -0.51
CA ALA A 280 32.63 -4.70 0.88
C ALA A 280 32.50 -5.86 1.88
N CYS A 281 31.88 -6.97 1.48
CA CYS A 281 31.71 -8.15 2.32
C CYS A 281 32.96 -9.04 2.33
N ALA A 282 33.26 -9.63 3.49
CA ALA A 282 34.32 -10.63 3.61
C ALA A 282 33.77 -12.04 3.40
N GLY A 283 34.57 -12.88 2.73
CA GLY A 283 34.31 -14.30 2.54
C GLY A 283 33.13 -14.62 1.61
N PRO A 284 32.62 -15.86 1.65
CA PRO A 284 31.45 -16.26 0.87
C PRO A 284 30.20 -15.43 1.18
N VAL A 285 29.55 -14.92 0.14
CA VAL A 285 28.39 -14.01 0.20
C VAL A 285 27.14 -14.73 -0.27
N ALA A 286 26.03 -14.53 0.45
CA ALA A 286 24.69 -14.80 -0.05
C ALA A 286 23.99 -13.46 -0.37
N ILE A 287 23.26 -13.42 -1.47
CA ILE A 287 22.38 -12.29 -1.80
C ILE A 287 20.94 -12.71 -1.52
N ILE A 288 20.21 -11.91 -0.75
CA ILE A 288 18.76 -12.05 -0.58
C ILE A 288 18.11 -10.83 -1.21
N ALA A 289 17.34 -11.04 -2.28
CA ALA A 289 16.86 -9.97 -3.14
C ALA A 289 15.35 -10.07 -3.38
N HIS A 290 14.64 -8.95 -3.22
CA HIS A 290 13.18 -8.88 -3.35
C HIS A 290 12.74 -8.12 -4.58
N SER A 291 11.72 -8.63 -5.29
CA SER A 291 11.07 -7.93 -6.40
C SER A 291 12.08 -7.42 -7.44
N LEU A 292 12.09 -6.13 -7.81
CA LEU A 292 13.10 -5.54 -8.72
C LEU A 292 14.54 -5.76 -8.27
N GLY A 293 14.81 -5.80 -6.96
CA GLY A 293 16.14 -6.15 -6.44
C GLY A 293 16.59 -7.52 -6.93
N GLY A 294 15.66 -8.48 -7.05
CA GLY A 294 15.90 -9.80 -7.62
C GLY A 294 16.28 -9.74 -9.10
N ILE A 295 15.60 -8.91 -9.91
CA ILE A 295 15.96 -8.65 -11.31
C ILE A 295 17.37 -8.08 -11.38
N ALA A 296 17.66 -7.04 -10.59
CA ALA A 296 18.97 -6.38 -10.57
C ALA A 296 20.11 -7.34 -10.23
N CYS A 297 19.88 -8.25 -9.27
CA CYS A 297 20.87 -9.25 -8.89
C CYS A 297 21.08 -10.32 -9.96
N VAL A 298 20.02 -10.79 -10.61
CA VAL A 298 20.13 -11.75 -11.73
C VAL A 298 20.90 -11.11 -12.88
N ASP A 299 20.50 -9.91 -13.32
CA ASP A 299 21.20 -9.19 -14.39
C ASP A 299 22.68 -8.94 -14.03
N LEU A 300 22.98 -8.56 -12.78
CA LEU A 300 24.35 -8.33 -12.31
C LEU A 300 25.20 -9.60 -12.42
N LEU A 301 24.67 -10.73 -11.97
CA LEU A 301 25.38 -12.01 -11.99
C LEU A 301 25.50 -12.60 -13.40
N VAL A 302 24.62 -12.20 -14.33
CA VAL A 302 24.81 -12.47 -15.76
C VAL A 302 25.92 -11.57 -16.32
N GLU A 303 25.85 -10.26 -16.06
CA GLU A 303 26.76 -9.25 -16.62
C GLU A 303 28.22 -9.46 -16.22
N ARG A 304 28.49 -9.81 -14.95
CA ARG A 304 29.85 -9.89 -14.42
C ARG A 304 30.04 -11.00 -13.40
N ALA A 305 31.26 -11.54 -13.35
CA ALA A 305 31.64 -12.56 -12.38
C ALA A 305 31.83 -11.94 -10.98
N LEU A 306 31.09 -12.47 -10.00
CA LEU A 306 31.23 -12.15 -8.58
C LEU A 306 31.53 -13.43 -7.79
N PRO A 307 32.78 -13.93 -7.80
CA PRO A 307 33.12 -15.26 -7.27
C PRO A 307 32.90 -15.41 -5.76
N ALA A 308 32.78 -14.30 -5.02
CA ALA A 308 32.39 -14.32 -3.61
C ALA A 308 30.94 -14.77 -3.41
N VAL A 309 30.05 -14.54 -4.39
CA VAL A 309 28.63 -14.86 -4.28
C VAL A 309 28.42 -16.35 -4.52
N GLN A 310 28.03 -17.08 -3.48
CA GLN A 310 27.79 -18.53 -3.52
C GLN A 310 26.31 -18.89 -3.53
N LEU A 311 25.43 -17.98 -3.11
CA LEU A 311 23.98 -18.18 -3.04
C LEU A 311 23.24 -16.92 -3.47
N LEU A 312 22.27 -17.08 -4.37
CA LEU A 312 21.25 -16.09 -4.68
C LEU A 312 19.90 -16.60 -4.18
N VAL A 313 19.22 -15.80 -3.36
CA VAL A 313 17.84 -15.99 -2.96
C VAL A 313 17.00 -14.86 -3.55
N THR A 314 16.16 -15.17 -4.54
CA THR A 314 15.18 -14.21 -5.06
C THR A 314 13.83 -14.44 -4.39
N VAL A 315 13.14 -13.38 -4.00
CA VAL A 315 11.85 -13.43 -3.32
C VAL A 315 10.85 -12.56 -4.08
N GLY A 316 9.77 -13.16 -4.58
CA GLY A 316 8.76 -12.43 -5.35
C GLY A 316 9.34 -11.68 -6.57
N SER A 317 10.31 -12.27 -7.26
CA SER A 317 11.05 -11.62 -8.35
C SER A 317 10.39 -11.84 -9.72
N GLN A 318 10.46 -10.83 -10.59
CA GLN A 318 9.96 -10.89 -11.97
C GLN A 318 11.03 -11.32 -12.98
N ALA A 319 12.26 -11.65 -12.53
CA ALA A 319 13.35 -12.05 -13.42
C ALA A 319 12.98 -13.22 -14.38
N PRO A 320 12.26 -14.27 -13.94
CA PRO A 320 11.86 -15.35 -14.85
C PRO A 320 10.92 -14.89 -15.95
N LEU A 321 9.87 -14.13 -15.62
CA LEU A 321 8.93 -13.59 -16.62
C LEU A 321 9.65 -12.65 -17.60
N LEU A 322 10.54 -11.78 -17.09
CA LEU A 322 11.31 -10.89 -17.96
C LEU A 322 12.20 -11.68 -18.93
N TYR A 323 12.84 -12.76 -18.48
CA TYR A 323 13.59 -13.63 -19.39
C TYR A 323 12.67 -14.28 -20.44
N GLU A 324 11.53 -14.83 -20.03
CA GLU A 324 10.55 -15.47 -20.91
C GLU A 324 10.01 -14.51 -21.99
N MET A 325 9.87 -13.22 -21.67
CA MET A 325 9.46 -12.17 -22.62
C MET A 325 10.63 -11.60 -23.45
N GLY A 326 11.88 -12.04 -23.23
CA GLY A 326 13.07 -11.46 -23.86
C GLY A 326 13.38 -10.03 -23.39
N ALA A 327 12.92 -9.65 -22.20
CA ALA A 327 13.02 -8.34 -21.59
C ALA A 327 14.03 -8.25 -20.43
N LEU A 328 14.66 -9.37 -20.04
CA LEU A 328 15.76 -9.38 -19.07
C LEU A 328 16.99 -8.70 -19.69
N ARG A 329 17.58 -7.73 -18.98
CA ARG A 329 18.47 -6.74 -19.61
C ARG A 329 19.81 -7.32 -20.03
N GLN A 330 20.32 -8.28 -19.25
CA GLN A 330 21.67 -8.82 -19.44
C GLN A 330 21.67 -10.23 -20.06
N LEU A 331 20.51 -10.87 -20.19
CA LEU A 331 20.39 -12.20 -20.80
C LEU A 331 19.37 -12.20 -21.94
N THR A 332 19.88 -12.38 -23.16
CA THR A 332 19.04 -12.57 -24.34
C THR A 332 18.28 -13.90 -24.25
N LEU A 333 17.03 -13.91 -24.70
CA LEU A 333 16.21 -15.13 -24.76
C LEU A 333 16.96 -16.28 -25.45
N ASN A 334 16.86 -17.49 -24.88
CA ASN A 334 17.54 -18.73 -25.30
C ASN A 334 19.06 -18.75 -25.15
N GLN A 335 19.69 -17.71 -24.60
CA GLN A 335 21.09 -17.81 -24.16
C GLN A 335 21.16 -18.54 -22.82
N PRO A 336 22.10 -19.48 -22.64
CA PRO A 336 22.31 -20.10 -21.34
C PRO A 336 22.84 -19.07 -20.35
N LEU A 337 22.58 -19.29 -19.06
CA LEU A 337 23.26 -18.55 -18.00
C LEU A 337 24.79 -18.72 -18.16
N PRO A 338 25.59 -17.65 -17.95
CA PRO A 338 27.02 -17.74 -18.13
C PRO A 338 27.66 -18.69 -17.11
N ALA A 339 28.83 -19.25 -17.45
CA ALA A 339 29.53 -20.20 -16.58
C ALA A 339 29.96 -19.61 -15.23
N HIS A 340 30.08 -18.28 -15.12
CA HIS A 340 30.38 -17.58 -13.87
C HIS A 340 29.14 -17.22 -13.05
N PHE A 341 27.94 -17.57 -13.51
CA PHE A 341 26.72 -17.33 -12.76
C PHE A 341 26.74 -18.10 -11.43
N VAL A 342 26.03 -17.60 -10.43
CA VAL A 342 26.03 -18.16 -9.07
C VAL A 342 25.66 -19.65 -9.05
N PRO A 343 26.40 -20.51 -8.32
CA PRO A 343 26.16 -21.96 -8.34
C PRO A 343 24.85 -22.39 -7.67
N HIS A 344 24.32 -21.59 -6.76
CA HIS A 344 23.06 -21.89 -6.07
C HIS A 344 22.09 -20.72 -6.20
N TRP A 345 20.95 -20.97 -6.84
CA TRP A 345 19.86 -20.02 -6.93
C TRP A 345 18.59 -20.65 -6.33
N LEU A 346 18.14 -20.11 -5.19
CA LEU A 346 16.84 -20.37 -4.61
C LEU A 346 15.86 -19.27 -5.01
N ASN A 347 14.84 -19.58 -5.79
CA ASN A 347 13.78 -18.65 -6.14
C ASN A 347 12.53 -18.94 -5.30
N VAL A 348 12.00 -17.92 -4.66
CA VAL A 348 10.87 -18.01 -3.73
C VAL A 348 9.68 -17.28 -4.32
N PHE A 349 8.56 -17.97 -4.46
CA PHE A 349 7.34 -17.43 -5.07
C PHE A 349 6.10 -17.81 -4.24
N ASP A 350 5.03 -17.03 -4.40
CA ASP A 350 3.75 -17.27 -3.75
C ASP A 350 2.67 -17.24 -4.86
N PRO A 351 1.84 -18.28 -5.04
CA PRO A 351 0.78 -18.28 -6.04
C PRO A 351 -0.22 -17.11 -5.90
N ASP A 352 -0.40 -16.58 -4.69
CA ASP A 352 -1.25 -15.42 -4.43
C ASP A 352 -0.52 -14.08 -4.68
N ASP A 353 0.79 -14.10 -4.95
CA ASP A 353 1.55 -12.96 -5.44
C ASP A 353 1.62 -12.98 -6.97
N LEU A 354 0.76 -12.15 -7.58
CA LEU A 354 0.65 -11.99 -9.03
C LEU A 354 1.91 -11.44 -9.70
N LEU A 355 2.92 -11.02 -8.93
CA LEU A 355 4.21 -10.53 -9.43
C LEU A 355 5.36 -11.52 -9.15
N SER A 356 5.07 -12.73 -8.69
CA SER A 356 6.08 -13.77 -8.47
C SER A 356 5.98 -14.88 -9.52
N TYR A 357 7.14 -15.41 -9.94
CA TYR A 357 7.23 -16.38 -11.04
C TYR A 357 8.24 -17.47 -10.71
N GLN A 358 8.07 -18.66 -11.30
CA GLN A 358 8.99 -19.78 -11.16
C GLN A 358 10.22 -19.59 -12.05
N ALA A 359 11.42 -19.83 -11.51
CA ALA A 359 12.68 -19.65 -12.22
C ALA A 359 13.18 -20.95 -12.88
N ALA A 360 13.07 -22.09 -12.19
CA ALA A 360 13.66 -23.35 -12.65
C ALA A 360 13.14 -23.81 -14.03
N PRO A 361 11.86 -23.63 -14.41
CA PRO A 361 11.38 -24.05 -15.73
C PRO A 361 12.00 -23.30 -16.91
N VAL A 362 12.36 -22.02 -16.73
CA VAL A 362 12.82 -21.16 -17.85
C VAL A 362 14.34 -21.03 -17.92
N PHE A 363 15.06 -21.25 -16.82
CA PHE A 363 16.52 -21.22 -16.77
C PHE A 363 17.16 -22.63 -16.83
N ALA A 364 16.48 -23.60 -17.45
CA ALA A 364 16.97 -24.97 -17.64
C ALA A 364 17.49 -25.20 -19.09
N PRO A 365 18.60 -25.96 -19.29
CA PRO A 365 19.31 -26.80 -18.33
C PRO A 365 20.14 -25.96 -17.33
N PRO A 366 20.45 -26.49 -16.14
CA PRO A 366 20.91 -25.70 -14.99
C PRO A 366 22.14 -24.85 -15.32
N VAL A 367 22.34 -23.78 -14.51
CA VAL A 367 23.61 -23.08 -14.35
C VAL A 367 24.75 -24.09 -14.51
N PRO A 368 25.75 -23.87 -15.37
CA PRO A 368 26.83 -24.86 -15.55
C PRO A 368 27.48 -25.23 -14.21
N GLY A 369 27.23 -26.45 -13.72
CA GLY A 369 27.70 -26.93 -12.41
C GLY A 369 26.92 -26.43 -11.18
N GLY A 370 25.78 -25.76 -11.36
CA GLY A 370 24.93 -25.20 -10.31
C GLY A 370 23.48 -25.71 -10.34
N THR A 371 22.62 -25.14 -9.49
CA THR A 371 21.19 -25.51 -9.38
C THR A 371 20.31 -24.27 -9.23
N VAL A 372 19.24 -24.20 -10.02
CA VAL A 372 18.10 -23.30 -9.82
C VAL A 372 16.99 -24.11 -9.16
N ARG A 373 16.50 -23.68 -8.00
CA ARG A 373 15.45 -24.35 -7.22
C ARG A 373 14.35 -23.37 -6.91
N ASP A 374 13.11 -23.77 -7.17
CA ASP A 374 11.94 -23.01 -6.74
C ASP A 374 11.45 -23.48 -5.37
N LEU A 375 11.09 -22.53 -4.51
CA LEU A 375 10.39 -22.72 -3.25
C LEU A 375 9.05 -21.97 -3.32
N GLN A 376 7.97 -22.73 -3.33
CA GLN A 376 6.65 -22.17 -3.16
C GLN A 376 6.41 -21.89 -1.67
N VAL A 377 5.99 -20.68 -1.34
CA VAL A 377 5.42 -20.35 -0.03
C VAL A 377 3.96 -20.00 -0.17
N GLN A 378 3.26 -19.91 0.97
CA GLN A 378 1.87 -19.51 1.03
C GLN A 378 1.73 -18.51 2.18
N SER A 379 1.60 -17.23 1.83
CA SER A 379 1.42 -16.16 2.81
C SER A 379 0.02 -16.12 3.42
N GLY A 380 -0.97 -16.69 2.73
CA GLY A 380 -2.38 -16.59 3.11
C GLY A 380 -2.96 -15.18 2.95
N GLN A 381 -2.23 -14.28 2.28
CA GLN A 381 -2.63 -12.91 2.01
C GLN A 381 -3.04 -12.76 0.54
N PRO A 382 -4.11 -12.03 0.21
CA PRO A 382 -4.41 -11.71 -1.19
C PRO A 382 -3.45 -10.65 -1.73
N PHE A 383 -3.28 -10.64 -3.06
CA PHE A 383 -2.56 -9.57 -3.75
C PHE A 383 -3.21 -8.18 -3.49
N PRO A 384 -2.42 -7.11 -3.26
CA PRO A 384 -0.96 -7.01 -3.32
C PRO A 384 -0.21 -7.33 -2.02
N MET A 385 -0.91 -7.71 -0.94
CA MET A 385 -0.29 -7.92 0.38
C MET A 385 0.67 -9.12 0.38
N SER A 386 0.33 -10.18 -0.35
CA SER A 386 1.18 -11.35 -0.60
C SER A 386 2.61 -10.98 -1.03
N HIS A 387 2.76 -9.96 -1.88
CA HIS A 387 4.06 -9.52 -2.42
C HIS A 387 5.05 -9.05 -1.33
N SER A 388 4.55 -8.64 -0.17
CA SER A 388 5.36 -8.16 0.96
C SER A 388 5.39 -9.11 2.17
N ALA A 389 4.57 -10.15 2.15
CA ALA A 389 4.34 -11.04 3.28
C ALA A 389 5.38 -12.16 3.44
N TYR A 390 6.27 -12.35 2.44
CA TYR A 390 7.30 -13.40 2.44
C TYR A 390 8.13 -13.49 3.71
N TRP A 391 8.43 -12.33 4.32
CA TRP A 391 9.34 -12.24 5.47
C TRP A 391 8.76 -12.85 6.76
N GLU A 392 7.47 -13.16 6.77
CA GLU A 392 6.78 -13.83 7.89
C GLU A 392 6.74 -15.35 7.70
N SER A 393 7.23 -15.87 6.56
CA SER A 393 7.22 -17.29 6.26
C SER A 393 8.32 -18.05 7.00
N ASP A 394 7.94 -18.88 7.97
CA ASP A 394 8.90 -19.81 8.59
C ASP A 394 9.47 -20.81 7.57
N LEU A 395 8.69 -21.20 6.56
CA LEU A 395 9.15 -22.09 5.49
C LEU A 395 10.30 -21.47 4.69
N LEU A 396 10.19 -20.18 4.33
CA LEU A 396 11.28 -19.44 3.70
C LEU A 396 12.55 -19.54 4.54
N TRP A 397 12.46 -19.13 5.80
CA TRP A 397 13.63 -19.01 6.64
C TRP A 397 14.24 -20.34 7.06
N ASN A 398 13.41 -21.37 7.29
CA ASN A 398 13.87 -22.73 7.57
C ASN A 398 14.52 -23.38 6.34
N THR A 399 14.19 -22.92 5.13
CA THR A 399 14.84 -23.36 3.88
C THR A 399 16.14 -22.60 3.63
N VAL A 400 16.19 -21.30 3.93
CA VAL A 400 17.37 -20.45 3.71
C VAL A 400 18.47 -20.74 4.74
N ALA A 401 18.13 -20.90 6.02
CA ALA A 401 19.12 -21.01 7.09
C ALA A 401 20.16 -22.13 6.89
N PRO A 402 19.80 -23.36 6.44
CA PRO A 402 20.78 -24.41 6.18
C PRO A 402 21.69 -24.15 4.95
N LEU A 403 21.35 -23.18 4.10
CA LEU A 403 22.15 -22.79 2.93
C LEU A 403 23.18 -21.70 3.25
N LEU A 404 23.08 -21.09 4.44
CA LEU A 404 24.01 -20.09 4.98
C LEU A 404 25.10 -20.80 5.78
#